data_AF-A0A3D0Z0H9-F1
#
_entry.id   AF-A0A3D0Z0H9-F1
#
_cell.length_a   1.000
_cell.length_b   1.000
_cell.length_c   1.000
_cell.angle_alpha   90.00
_cell.angle_beta   90.00
_cell.angle_gamma   90.00
#
_symmetry.space_group_name_H-M   'P 1'
#
loop_
_entity.id
_entity.type
_entity.pdbx_description
1 polymer ?
#
loop_
_entity_poly.entity_id
_entity_poly.type
_entity_poly.pdbx_seq_one_letter_code
_entity_poly.pdbx_strand_id
1 'polypeptide(L)'
;MWCNDYHFEGMDAHRAAGLVIRTALAYGTWEQVEWLFDYYGWDQVREVFLTDYRGCRELPAPTRRLWAWVFLGEVPQPEPDLIAR
;
A
#
# COMPACT_ATOMS: atom_id res chain seq x y z
N MET A 1 0.84 -8.36 19.04
CA MET A 1 0.60 -9.14 17.81
C MET A 1 1.81 -8.88 16.92
N TRP A 2 2.69 -9.87 16.79
CA TRP A 2 4.06 -9.67 16.34
C TRP A 2 4.09 -9.57 14.81
N CYS A 3 4.49 -8.40 14.31
CA CYS A 3 4.72 -8.18 12.88
C CYS A 3 6.14 -8.59 12.51
N ASN A 4 6.58 -9.78 12.92
CA ASN A 4 7.86 -10.33 12.46
C ASN A 4 8.01 -11.82 12.77
N ASP A 5 7.52 -12.68 11.87
CA ASP A 5 7.98 -14.07 11.77
C ASP A 5 8.58 -14.26 10.37
N TYR A 6 9.92 -14.17 10.30
CA TYR A 6 10.72 -14.43 9.10
C TYR A 6 10.80 -15.95 8.86
N HIS A 7 9.87 -16.47 8.06
CA HIS A 7 9.96 -17.84 7.52
C HIS A 7 10.21 -17.78 6.01
N PHE A 8 11.47 -18.07 5.63
CA PHE A 8 12.03 -17.93 4.28
C PHE A 8 11.52 -18.98 3.26
N GLU A 9 10.93 -20.09 3.71
CA GLU A 9 10.81 -21.30 2.88
C GLU A 9 9.56 -21.40 1.99
N GLY A 10 8.65 -20.41 2.02
CA GLY A 10 7.46 -20.37 1.15
C GLY A 10 7.11 -18.97 0.63
N MET A 11 8.07 -18.05 0.66
CA MET A 11 7.80 -16.62 0.82
C MET A 11 7.77 -15.79 -0.48
N ASP A 12 8.27 -16.27 -1.61
CA ASP A 12 9.04 -15.32 -2.43
C ASP A 12 8.34 -14.64 -3.61
N ALA A 13 7.16 -15.09 -4.06
CA ALA A 13 6.47 -14.41 -5.17
C ALA A 13 5.42 -13.42 -4.67
N HIS A 14 4.50 -13.86 -3.82
CA HIS A 14 3.37 -13.05 -3.42
C HIS A 14 3.76 -11.95 -2.41
N ARG A 15 4.66 -12.24 -1.46
CA ARG A 15 5.18 -11.20 -0.56
C ARG A 15 6.11 -10.23 -1.28
N ALA A 16 6.94 -10.71 -2.21
CA ALA A 16 7.76 -9.82 -3.04
C ALA A 16 6.88 -8.90 -3.90
N ALA A 17 5.82 -9.44 -4.53
CA ALA A 17 4.84 -8.64 -5.26
C ALA A 17 4.19 -7.59 -4.36
N GLY A 18 3.77 -7.97 -3.15
CA GLY A 18 3.21 -7.03 -2.18
C GLY A 18 4.17 -5.91 -1.80
N LEU A 19 5.45 -6.23 -1.61
CA LEU A 19 6.50 -5.24 -1.31
C LEU A 19 6.73 -4.30 -2.50
N VAL A 20 6.93 -4.85 -3.70
CA VAL A 20 7.10 -4.07 -4.94
C VAL A 20 5.92 -3.13 -5.15
N ILE A 21 4.69 -3.62 -4.98
CA ILE A 21 3.48 -2.81 -5.08
C ILE A 21 3.49 -1.67 -4.07
N ARG A 22 3.72 -1.95 -2.78
CA ARG A 22 3.74 -0.89 -1.76
C ARG A 22 4.85 0.13 -2.01
N THR A 23 6.04 -0.31 -2.39
CA THR A 23 7.17 0.57 -2.68
C THR A 23 6.91 1.47 -3.89
N ALA A 24 6.38 0.93 -4.98
CA ALA A 24 6.06 1.72 -6.17
C ALA A 24 4.89 2.68 -5.93
N LEU A 25 3.85 2.28 -5.18
CA LEU A 25 2.77 3.20 -4.81
C LEU A 25 3.25 4.35 -3.91
N ALA A 26 4.26 4.13 -3.07
CA ALA A 26 4.80 5.13 -2.14
C ALA A 26 5.85 6.05 -2.77
N TYR A 27 6.74 5.51 -3.58
CA TYR A 27 7.96 6.21 -4.03
C TYR A 27 8.20 6.10 -5.54
N GLY A 28 7.33 5.40 -6.26
CA GLY A 28 7.46 5.22 -7.70
C GLY A 28 7.16 6.51 -8.46
N THR A 29 7.81 6.64 -9.62
CA THR A 29 7.42 7.59 -10.65
C THR A 29 6.07 7.20 -11.26
N TRP A 30 5.42 8.14 -11.96
CA TRP A 30 4.15 7.85 -12.63
C TRP A 30 4.26 6.70 -13.63
N GLU A 31 5.33 6.64 -14.42
CA GLU A 31 5.60 5.54 -15.36
C GLU A 31 5.72 4.18 -14.66
N GLN A 32 6.34 4.15 -13.46
CA GLN A 32 6.43 2.92 -12.65
C GLN A 32 5.08 2.51 -12.07
N VAL A 33 4.21 3.47 -11.75
CA VAL A 33 2.84 3.21 -11.31
C VAL A 33 1.99 2.70 -12.47
N GLU A 34 2.10 3.27 -13.67
CA GLU A 34 1.42 2.75 -14.87
C GLU A 34 1.86 1.31 -15.14
N TRP A 35 3.18 1.05 -15.17
CA TRP A 35 3.72 -0.29 -15.32
C TRP A 35 3.22 -1.25 -14.25
N LEU A 36 3.08 -0.79 -13.00
CA LEU A 36 2.57 -1.58 -11.90
C LEU A 36 1.15 -2.10 -12.18
N PHE A 37 0.28 -1.21 -12.65
CA PHE A 37 -1.10 -1.57 -13.00
C PHE A 37 -1.18 -2.46 -14.24
N ASP A 38 -0.31 -2.25 -15.22
CA ASP A 38 -0.24 -3.10 -16.41
C ASP A 38 0.24 -4.52 -16.09
N TYR A 39 1.23 -4.65 -15.20
CA TYR A 39 1.85 -5.94 -14.89
C TYR A 39 1.06 -6.76 -13.86
N TYR A 40 0.66 -6.14 -12.75
CA TYR A 40 -0.06 -6.83 -11.67
C TYR A 40 -1.58 -6.78 -11.82
N GLY A 41 -2.10 -5.85 -12.62
CA GLY A 41 -3.53 -5.63 -12.77
C GLY A 41 -4.15 -4.86 -11.61
N TRP A 42 -5.30 -4.25 -11.89
CA TRP A 42 -6.02 -3.41 -10.94
C TRP A 42 -6.38 -4.13 -9.63
N ASP A 43 -6.93 -5.35 -9.72
CA ASP A 43 -7.45 -6.07 -8.55
C ASP A 43 -6.34 -6.47 -7.58
N GLN A 44 -5.19 -6.92 -8.08
CA GLN A 44 -4.07 -7.31 -7.23
C GLN A 44 -3.46 -6.09 -6.51
N VAL A 45 -3.29 -4.98 -7.23
CA VAL A 45 -2.78 -3.73 -6.64
C VAL A 45 -3.74 -3.22 -5.56
N ARG A 46 -5.05 -3.25 -5.85
CA ARG A 46 -6.11 -2.89 -4.90
C ARG A 46 -6.08 -3.77 -3.65
N GLU A 47 -6.00 -5.09 -3.80
CA GLU A 47 -5.95 -6.03 -2.67
C GLU A 47 -4.74 -5.79 -1.77
N VAL A 48 -3.57 -5.54 -2.36
CA VAL A 48 -2.36 -5.21 -1.58
C VAL A 48 -2.52 -3.89 -0.84
N PHE A 49 -3.07 -2.87 -1.50
CA PHE A 49 -3.38 -1.60 -0.85
C PHE A 49 -4.37 -1.78 0.31
N LEU A 50 -5.47 -2.50 0.11
CA LEU A 50 -6.51 -2.72 1.12
C LEU A 50 -5.98 -3.49 2.33
N THR A 51 -5.12 -4.48 2.08
CA THR A 51 -4.47 -5.26 3.13
C THR A 51 -3.57 -4.38 3.99
N ASP A 52 -2.75 -3.51 3.36
CA ASP A 52 -1.94 -2.53 4.09
C ASP A 52 -2.80 -1.52 4.86
N TYR A 53 -3.81 -0.95 4.18
CA TYR A 53 -4.68 0.09 4.71
C TYR A 53 -5.47 -0.36 5.96
N ARG A 54 -5.91 -1.62 5.98
CA ARG A 54 -6.61 -2.24 7.12
C ARG A 54 -5.65 -2.82 8.16
N GLY A 55 -4.41 -3.09 7.78
CA GLY A 55 -3.37 -3.70 8.61
C GLY A 55 -2.44 -2.68 9.23
N CYS A 56 -1.13 -2.90 9.04
CA CYS A 56 -0.05 -2.13 9.67
C CYS A 56 0.15 -0.73 9.08
N ARG A 57 -0.51 -0.40 7.96
CA ARG A 57 -0.45 0.90 7.30
C ARG A 57 0.99 1.36 7.06
N GLU A 58 1.78 0.51 6.41
CA GLU A 58 3.19 0.78 6.09
C GLU A 58 3.36 1.91 5.08
N LEU A 59 2.36 2.16 4.23
CA LEU A 59 2.38 3.26 3.27
C LEU A 59 2.39 4.63 3.98
N PRO A 60 3.14 5.63 3.49
CA PRO A 60 3.11 6.99 4.02
C PRO A 60 1.70 7.59 4.01
N ALA A 61 1.38 8.45 4.98
CA ALA A 61 0.04 9.04 5.11
C ALA A 61 -0.48 9.76 3.84
N PRO A 62 0.34 10.57 3.12
CA PRO A 62 -0.09 11.20 1.87
C PRO A 62 -0.44 10.16 0.78
N THR A 63 0.40 9.13 0.64
CA THR A 63 0.21 8.02 -0.28
C THR A 63 -1.08 7.25 0.04
N ARG A 64 -1.31 6.94 1.33
CA ARG A 64 -2.55 6.26 1.74
C ARG A 64 -3.79 7.06 1.41
N ARG A 65 -3.78 8.38 1.60
CA ARG A 65 -4.92 9.23 1.26
C ARG A 65 -5.21 9.23 -0.24
N LEU A 66 -4.17 9.36 -1.07
CA LEU A 66 -4.32 9.31 -2.52
C LEU A 66 -4.95 8.00 -2.97
N TRP A 67 -4.38 6.86 -2.55
CA TRP A 67 -4.86 5.56 -3.00
C TRP A 67 -6.17 5.14 -2.33
N ALA A 68 -6.47 5.61 -1.13
CA ALA A 68 -7.81 5.46 -0.53
C ALA A 68 -8.86 6.18 -1.38
N TRP A 69 -8.58 7.40 -1.84
CA TRP A 69 -9.48 8.10 -2.73
C TRP A 69 -9.71 7.32 -4.04
N VAL A 70 -8.64 6.78 -4.64
CA VAL A 70 -8.72 5.99 -5.87
C VAL A 70 -9.50 4.68 -5.69
N PHE A 71 -9.22 3.90 -4.64
CA PHE A 71 -9.74 2.53 -4.50
C PHE A 71 -11.04 2.42 -3.68
N LEU A 72 -11.31 3.39 -2.80
CA LEU A 72 -12.48 3.41 -1.93
C LEU A 72 -13.48 4.49 -2.35
N GLY A 73 -13.08 5.46 -3.17
CA GLY A 73 -13.92 6.62 -3.51
C GLY A 73 -14.07 7.61 -2.35
N GLU A 74 -13.32 7.42 -1.26
CA GLU A 74 -13.40 8.23 -0.04
C GLU A 74 -12.02 8.81 0.28
N VAL A 75 -11.97 10.10 0.57
CA VAL A 75 -10.77 10.73 1.14
C VAL A 75 -10.84 10.54 2.66
N PRO A 76 -9.92 9.78 3.29
CA PRO A 76 -9.91 9.66 4.74
C PRO A 76 -9.74 11.06 5.34
N GLN A 77 -10.63 11.43 6.25
CA GLN A 77 -10.52 12.70 6.98
C GLN A 77 -9.14 12.78 7.64
N PRO A 78 -8.51 13.97 7.69
CA PRO A 78 -7.26 14.10 8.40
C PRO A 78 -7.39 13.58 9.82
N GLU A 79 -6.44 12.73 10.25
CA GLU A 79 -6.32 12.47 11.68
C GLU A 79 -6.16 13.85 12.37
N PRO A 80 -6.98 14.18 13.37
CA PRO A 80 -6.90 15.48 14.01
C PRO A 80 -5.48 15.69 14.52
N ASP A 81 -4.86 16.80 14.14
CA ASP A 81 -3.50 17.15 14.53
C ASP A 81 -3.36 16.98 16.05
N LEU A 82 -2.67 15.93 16.48
CA LEU A 82 -2.31 15.72 17.89
C LEU A 82 -1.26 16.75 18.36
N ILE A 83 -0.85 17.69 17.50
CA ILE A 83 0.09 18.79 17.76
C ILE A 83 -0.64 20.15 17.83
N ALA A 84 -1.91 20.15 18.20
CA ALA A 84 -2.62 21.34 18.65
C ALA A 84 -3.10 21.15 20.10
N ARG A 85 -2.17 20.96 21.04
CA ARG A 85 -2.37 21.15 22.48
C ARG A 85 -1.07 21.19 23.26
#